data_AF-I1C2P2-F1
#
_entry.id   AF-I1C2P2-F1
#
_cell.length_a   1.000
_cell.length_b   1.000
_cell.length_c   1.000
_cell.angle_alpha   90.00
_cell.angle_beta   90.00
_cell.angle_gamma   90.00
#
_symmetry.space_group_name_H-M   'P 1'
#
loop_
_entity.id
_entity.type
_entity.pdbx_description
1 polymer ?
#
loop_
_entity_poly.entity_id
_entity_poly.type
_entity_poly.pdbx_seq_one_letter_code
_entity_poly.pdbx_strand_id
1 'polypeptide(L)' 'MPADNVPINSPDAVDPIILERSYIPLYVPPYSPELNPTEAFWKVLKDRVRRGELADVETLPSRVI' A
#
# COMPACT_ATOMS: atom_id res chain seq x y z
N MET A 1 -9.77 -0.80 1.33
CA MET A 1 -8.69 -1.73 0.93
C MET A 1 -8.06 -2.29 2.20
N PRO A 2 -7.56 -3.54 2.19
CA PRO A 2 -6.92 -4.09 3.38
C PRO A 2 -5.66 -3.28 3.72
N ALA A 3 -5.50 -2.95 5.00
CA ALA A 3 -4.27 -2.38 5.53
C ALA A 3 -3.40 -3.52 6.10
N ASP A 4 -2.10 -3.31 6.10
CA ASP A 4 -1.16 -4.20 6.78
C ASP A 4 -1.26 -4.02 8.30
N ASN A 5 -1.19 -5.13 9.04
CA ASN A 5 -1.28 -5.15 10.50
C ASN A 5 0.05 -4.77 11.17
N VAL A 6 0.71 -3.72 10.65
CA VAL A 6 1.93 -3.18 11.25
C VAL A 6 1.61 -2.46 12.56
N PRO A 7 2.55 -2.38 13.53
CA PRO A 7 2.28 -1.80 14.84
C PRO A 7 1.74 -0.36 14.83
N ILE A 8 2.05 0.42 13.78
CA ILE A 8 1.54 1.78 13.59
C ILE A 8 0.03 1.82 13.26
N ASN A 9 -0.51 0.74 12.70
CA ASN A 9 -1.91 0.56 12.37
C ASN A 9 -2.64 -0.24 13.47
N SER A 10 -2.32 -0.02 14.74
CA SER A 10 -2.92 -0.77 15.85
C SER A 10 -4.45 -0.61 15.84
N PRO A 11 -5.23 -1.70 15.88
CA PRO A 11 -6.70 -1.65 15.86
C PRO A 11 -7.29 -0.67 16.87
N ASP A 12 -6.71 -0.62 18.09
CA ASP A 12 -7.17 0.24 19.19
C ASP A 12 -7.18 1.73 18.85
N ALA A 13 -6.27 2.18 17.97
CA ALA A 13 -6.16 3.58 17.58
C ALA A 13 -6.91 3.90 16.28
N VAL A 14 -6.96 2.95 15.34
CA VAL A 14 -7.44 3.22 13.98
C VAL A 14 -8.91 2.82 13.81
N ASP A 15 -9.38 1.76 14.47
CA ASP A 15 -10.76 1.28 14.36
C ASP A 15 -11.82 2.32 14.73
N PRO A 16 -11.66 3.11 15.82
CA PRO A 16 -12.64 4.14 16.14
C PRO A 16 -12.86 5.14 15.00
N ILE A 17 -11.79 5.53 14.30
CA ILE A 17 -11.83 6.50 13.18
C ILE A 17 -12.44 5.87 11.93
N ILE A 18 -12.15 4.58 11.68
CA ILE A 18 -12.68 3.84 10.54
C ILE A 18 -14.19 3.62 10.70
N LEU A 19 -14.63 3.22 11.89
CA LEU A 19 -16.03 2.96 12.21
C LEU A 19 -16.85 4.26 12.24
N GLU A 20 -16.31 5.36 12.75
CA GLU A 20 -16.96 6.69 12.68
C GLU A 20 -17.30 7.08 11.24
N ARG A 21 -16.44 6.73 10.29
CA ARG A 21 -16.63 6.99 8.87
C ARG A 21 -17.47 5.93 8.14
N SER A 22 -18.09 5.00 8.88
CA SER A 22 -18.90 3.90 8.35
C SER A 22 -18.13 2.97 7.40
N TYR A 23 -16.82 2.85 7.58
CA TYR A 23 -16.00 1.87 6.87
C TYR A 23 -15.84 0.59 7.70
N ILE A 24 -15.60 -0.53 7.01
CA ILE A 24 -15.32 -1.82 7.65
C ILE A 24 -13.82 -2.11 7.46
N PRO A 25 -13.04 -2.25 8.54
CA PRO A 25 -11.64 -2.62 8.44
C PRO A 25 -11.53 -4.07 7.95
N LEU A 26 -10.62 -4.30 6.99
CA LEU A 26 -10.30 -5.63 6.49
C LEU A 26 -8.86 -5.96 6.89
N TYR A 27 -8.74 -6.88 7.82
CA TYR A 27 -7.46 -7.33 8.38
C TYR A 27 -6.90 -8.50 7.59
N VAL A 28 -5.62 -8.42 7.24
CA VAL A 28 -4.89 -9.49 6.55
C VAL A 28 -4.10 -10.30 7.58
N PRO A 29 -3.96 -11.63 7.42
CA PRO A 29 -3.08 -12.42 8.27
C PRO A 29 -1.65 -11.88 8.30
N PRO A 30 -0.93 -11.98 9.44
CA PRO A 30 0.47 -11.59 9.52
C PRO A 30 1.30 -12.33 8.48
N TYR A 31 2.25 -11.61 7.85
CA TYR A 31 3.18 -12.16 6.86
C TYR A 31 2.52 -12.74 5.58
N SER A 32 1.30 -12.31 5.23
CA SER A 32 0.63 -12.66 3.97
C SER A 32 0.57 -11.48 2.97
N PRO A 33 1.72 -11.02 2.43
CA PRO A 33 1.74 -9.92 1.45
C PRO A 33 0.98 -10.27 0.16
N GLU A 34 0.86 -11.54 -0.20
CA GLU A 34 0.09 -12.03 -1.35
C GLU A 34 -1.41 -11.73 -1.26
N LEU A 35 -1.93 -11.51 -0.06
CA LEU A 35 -3.33 -11.16 0.19
C LEU A 35 -3.57 -9.66 0.25
N ASN A 36 -2.52 -8.83 0.15
CA ASN A 36 -2.63 -7.38 0.15
C ASN A 36 -2.58 -6.85 -1.30
N PRO A 37 -3.69 -6.33 -1.86
CA PRO A 37 -3.72 -5.75 -3.20
C PRO A 37 -2.72 -4.60 -3.37
N THR A 38 -2.36 -3.91 -2.29
CA THR A 38 -1.37 -2.83 -2.29
C THR A 38 0.03 -3.36 -2.63
N GLU A 39 0.41 -4.52 -2.12
CA GLU A 39 1.70 -5.16 -2.44
C GLU A 39 1.75 -5.58 -3.91
N ALA A 40 0.64 -6.13 -4.43
CA ALA A 40 0.52 -6.47 -5.84
C ALA A 40 0.64 -5.22 -6.74
N PHE A 41 0.01 -4.10 -6.35
CA PHE A 41 0.16 -2.82 -7.04
C PHE A 41 1.62 -2.35 -7.06
N TRP A 42 2.30 -2.37 -5.91
CA TRP A 42 3.71 -1.96 -5.84
C TRP A 42 4.62 -2.86 -6.66
N LYS A 43 4.35 -4.16 -6.77
CA LYS A 43 5.09 -5.06 -7.65
C LYS A 43 4.99 -4.62 -9.10
N VAL A 44 3.78 -4.42 -9.62
CA VAL A 44 3.54 -3.97 -11.00
C VAL A 44 4.18 -2.61 -11.25
N LEU A 45 4.05 -1.68 -10.29
CA LEU A 45 4.60 -0.34 -10.42
C LEU A 45 6.14 -0.37 -10.44
N LYS A 46 6.78 -1.12 -9.53
CA LYS A 46 8.24 -1.28 -9.52
C LYS A 46 8.74 -1.95 -10.79
N ASP A 47 8.02 -2.95 -11.30
CA ASP A 47 8.35 -3.61 -12.57
C ASP A 47 8.20 -2.64 -13.76
N ARG A 48 7.31 -1.64 -13.67
CA ARG A 48 7.18 -0.56 -14.67
C ARG A 48 8.30 0.47 -14.58
N VAL A 49 8.64 0.90 -13.37
CA VAL A 49 9.64 1.95 -13.12
C VAL A 49 11.08 1.45 -13.31
N ARG A 50 11.37 0.19 -12.97
CA ARG A 50 12.72 -0.41 -13.07
C ARG A 50 13.24 -0.61 -14.49
N ARG A 51 12.40 -0.48 -15.53
CA ARG A 51 12.78 -0.74 -16.93
C ARG A 51 13.72 0.30 -17.56
N GLY A 52 14.19 1.29 -16.81
CA GLY A 52 15.26 2.21 -17.23
C GLY A 52 15.83 2.98 -16.05
N GLU A 53 17.07 3.46 -16.16
CA GLU A 53 17.62 4.46 -15.23
C GLU A 53 16.83 5.77 -15.35
N LEU A 54 16.60 6.48 -14.26
CA LEU A 54 16.01 7.83 -14.31
C LEU A 54 16.99 8.72 -15.09
N ALA A 55 16.55 9.29 -16.20
CA ALA A 55 17.32 10.35 -16.85
C ALA A 55 17.39 11.56 -15.90
N ASP A 56 18.44 12.39 -15.98
CA ASP A 56 18.63 13.55 -15.09
C ASP A 56 17.45 14.54 -15.05
N VAL A 57 16.57 14.49 -16.06
CA VAL A 57 15.39 15.34 -16.20
C VAL A 57 14.10 14.64 -15.73
N GLU A 58 14.12 13.32 -15.58
CA GLU A 58 12.96 12.54 -15.15
C GLU A 58 12.91 12.41 -13.62
N THR A 59 11.74 12.65 -13.06
CA THR A 59 11.49 12.48 -11.62
C THR A 59 10.67 11.22 -11.36
N LEU A 60 10.80 10.61 -10.18
CA LEU A 60 10.00 9.43 -9.82
C LEU A 60 8.48 9.61 -10.06
N PRO A 61 7.84 10.76 -9.72
CA PRO A 61 6.44 11.01 -10.02
C PRO A 61 6.09 10.89 -11.50
N SER A 62 6.96 11.36 -12.40
CA SER A 62 6.70 11.33 -13.85
C SER A 62 6.61 9.91 -14.44
N ARG A 63 7.13 8.90 -13.74
CA ARG A 63 7.07 7.47 -14.17
C ARG A 63 5.94 6.66 -13.56
N VAL A 64 5.27 7.21 -12.55
CA VAL A 64 4.16 6.54 -11.86
C VAL A 64 2.81 6.79 -12.59
N ILE A 65 2.80 7.70 -13.58
CA ILE A 65 1.64 8.11 -14.41
C ILE A 65 1.30 7.06 -15.48
#